data_AF-A0A0A2M727-F1
#
_entry.id   AF-A0A0A2M727-F1
#
_cell.length_a   1.000
_cell.length_b   1.000
_cell.length_c   1.000
_cell.angle_alpha   90.00
_cell.angle_beta   90.00
_cell.angle_gamma   90.00
#
_symmetry.space_group_name_H-M   'P 1'
#
loop_
_entity.id
_entity.type
_entity.pdbx_description
1 polymer ?
#
loop_
_entity_poly.entity_id
_entity_poly.type
_entity_poly.pdbx_seq_one_letter_code
_entity_poly.pdbx_strand_id
1 'polypeptide(L)'
;MKDIVRVLQDIAETKGIVYHYGRQSVLNVFELLENTEQEGLDISKTYLLHEFTNRKTEINQMGTGIKGYTYEGKFFLVKHADFDQVYFNERGNESESKYTTNIEPLLTVFASIGNNLLCSDYSLLQWDNIDCSDALVQNMDGLLCSYRIKVNA
;
A
#
# COMPACT_ATOMS: atom_id res chain seq x y z
N MET A 1 -13.10 18.29 1.71
CA MET A 1 -12.26 17.37 0.92
C MET A 1 -11.57 16.40 1.87
N LYS A 2 -11.64 15.09 1.60
CA LYS A 2 -11.08 14.07 2.48
C LYS A 2 -9.58 13.92 2.23
N ASP A 3 -8.77 13.90 3.30
CA ASP A 3 -7.32 13.70 3.22
C ASP A 3 -6.98 12.32 2.64
N ILE A 4 -5.89 12.22 1.87
CA ILE A 4 -5.53 10.98 1.16
C ILE A 4 -5.35 9.78 2.09
N VAL A 5 -4.92 9.99 3.34
CA VAL A 5 -4.78 8.91 4.33
C VAL A 5 -6.14 8.24 4.53
N ARG A 6 -7.19 9.04 4.71
CA ARG A 6 -8.53 8.52 4.95
C ARG A 6 -9.18 7.97 3.68
N VAL A 7 -8.82 8.49 2.50
CA VAL A 7 -9.28 7.93 1.22
C VAL A 7 -8.71 6.54 1.02
N LEU A 8 -7.40 6.37 1.23
CA LEU A 8 -6.75 5.06 1.11
C LEU A 8 -7.26 4.08 2.17
N GLN A 9 -7.55 4.56 3.38
CA GLN A 9 -8.19 3.76 4.43
C GLN A 9 -9.54 3.21 3.96
N ASP A 10 -10.46 4.06 3.50
CA ASP A 10 -11.79 3.63 3.04
C ASP A 10 -11.69 2.62 1.89
N ILE A 11 -10.78 2.87 0.93
CA ILE A 11 -10.59 1.98 -0.22
C ILE A 11 -10.07 0.61 0.26
N ALA A 12 -9.13 0.59 1.20
CA ALA A 12 -8.60 -0.64 1.77
C ALA A 12 -9.70 -1.42 2.51
N GLU A 13 -10.44 -0.77 3.41
CA GLU A 13 -11.51 -1.37 4.20
C GLU A 13 -12.62 -1.95 3.30
N THR A 14 -13.03 -1.22 2.25
CA THR A 14 -14.04 -1.68 1.28
C THR A 14 -13.58 -2.94 0.53
N LYS A 15 -12.27 -3.15 0.41
CA LYS A 15 -11.68 -4.33 -0.24
C LYS A 15 -11.28 -5.42 0.75
N GLY A 16 -11.57 -5.27 2.03
CA GLY A 16 -11.17 -6.21 3.08
C GLY A 16 -9.65 -6.23 3.34
N ILE A 17 -8.94 -5.15 3.01
CA ILE A 17 -7.51 -4.98 3.23
C ILE A 17 -7.30 -4.30 4.58
N VAL A 18 -6.40 -4.85 5.40
CA VAL A 18 -6.07 -4.28 6.71
C VAL A 18 -5.19 -3.04 6.51
N TYR A 19 -5.67 -1.88 6.95
CA TYR A 19 -4.99 -0.61 6.75
C TYR A 19 -4.26 -0.15 8.01
N HIS A 20 -2.99 0.22 7.86
CA HIS A 20 -2.20 0.87 8.92
C HIS A 20 -1.52 2.12 8.38
N TYR A 21 -1.43 3.17 9.20
CA TYR A 21 -0.76 4.42 8.86
C TYR A 21 0.26 4.80 9.93
N GLY A 22 1.51 5.06 9.54
CA GLY A 22 2.55 5.40 10.52
C GLY A 22 3.97 5.43 9.95
N ARG A 23 4.94 5.48 10.85
CA ARG A 23 6.37 5.35 10.49
C ARG A 23 6.67 3.89 10.19
N GLN A 24 7.53 3.61 9.22
CA GLN A 24 7.99 2.24 8.89
C GLN A 24 8.38 1.40 10.11
N SER A 25 9.05 2.00 11.11
CA SER A 25 9.44 1.31 12.34
C SER A 25 8.26 0.86 13.20
N VAL A 26 7.16 1.62 13.19
CA VAL A 26 5.89 1.33 13.90
C VAL A 26 4.95 0.46 13.06
N LEU A 27 5.15 0.50 11.74
CA LEU A 27 4.50 -0.41 10.79
C LEU A 27 5.23 -1.77 10.72
N ASN A 28 6.24 -2.00 11.56
CA ASN A 28 6.79 -3.34 11.73
C ASN A 28 5.71 -4.25 12.30
N VAL A 29 5.57 -5.38 11.65
CA VAL A 29 4.48 -6.31 11.92
C VAL A 29 4.57 -6.90 13.33
N PHE A 30 5.78 -7.04 13.89
CA PHE A 30 5.96 -7.38 15.30
C PHE A 30 5.24 -6.41 16.23
N GLU A 31 5.39 -5.10 16.03
CA GLU A 31 4.70 -4.11 16.86
C GLU A 31 3.19 -4.11 16.58
N LEU A 32 2.76 -4.36 15.34
CA LEU A 32 1.33 -4.46 15.00
C LEU A 32 0.68 -5.69 15.65
N LEU A 33 1.35 -6.84 15.62
CA LEU A 33 0.90 -8.10 16.22
C LEU A 33 1.01 -8.09 17.74
N GLU A 34 2.06 -7.52 18.33
CA GLU A 34 2.19 -7.41 19.79
C GLU A 34 1.10 -6.53 20.40
N ASN A 35 0.65 -5.51 19.66
CA ASN A 35 -0.45 -4.63 20.08
C ASN A 35 -1.85 -5.19 19.77
N THR A 36 -1.95 -6.29 19.04
CA THR A 36 -3.21 -7.03 18.87
C THR A 36 -3.13 -8.30 19.72
N GLU A 37 -3.68 -8.25 20.94
CA GLU A 37 -3.66 -9.37 21.91
C GLU A 37 -4.32 -10.67 21.41
N GLN A 38 -4.81 -10.74 20.17
CA GLN A 38 -5.46 -11.92 19.61
C GLN A 38 -5.08 -12.10 18.15
N GLU A 39 -4.52 -13.28 17.89
CA GLU A 39 -4.24 -13.89 16.59
C GLU A 39 -2.99 -13.33 15.89
N GLY A 40 -1.97 -14.21 15.73
CA GLY A 40 -0.80 -13.94 14.91
C GLY A 40 -1.19 -13.58 13.46
N LEU A 41 -0.19 -13.23 12.66
CA LEU A 41 -0.39 -12.84 11.25
C LEU A 41 -1.32 -13.84 10.53
N ASP A 42 -2.48 -13.34 10.11
CA ASP A 42 -3.41 -14.12 9.32
C ASP A 42 -2.87 -14.19 7.90
N ILE A 43 -2.36 -15.36 7.53
CA ILE A 43 -1.77 -15.65 6.22
C ILE A 43 -2.73 -15.39 5.04
N SER A 44 -4.04 -15.33 5.31
CA SER A 44 -5.03 -15.02 4.29
C SER A 44 -5.22 -13.52 4.04
N LYS A 45 -4.79 -12.66 4.97
CA LYS A 45 -5.04 -11.22 4.92
C LYS A 45 -3.99 -10.48 4.10
N THR A 46 -4.47 -9.50 3.35
CA THR A 46 -3.63 -8.48 2.71
C THR A 46 -3.55 -7.26 3.64
N TYR A 47 -2.35 -6.71 3.77
CA TYR A 47 -2.08 -5.52 4.57
C TYR A 47 -1.63 -4.37 3.68
N LEU A 48 -2.12 -3.16 3.97
CA LEU A 48 -1.67 -1.91 3.39
C LEU A 48 -1.01 -1.08 4.49
N LEU A 49 0.32 -1.03 4.49
CA LEU A 49 1.13 -0.30 5.45
C LEU A 49 1.53 1.04 4.84
N HIS A 50 0.76 2.09 5.16
CA HIS A 50 0.91 3.41 4.58
C HIS A 50 1.89 4.27 5.38
N GLU A 51 2.98 4.66 4.72
CA GLU A 51 3.97 5.57 5.30
C GLU A 51 3.46 7.01 5.36
N PHE A 52 4.22 7.87 6.05
CA PHE A 52 3.89 9.29 6.12
C PHE A 52 3.76 9.94 4.74
N THR A 53 2.59 10.53 4.55
CA THR A 53 2.26 11.33 3.38
C THR A 53 2.87 12.73 3.49
N ASN A 54 3.62 13.11 2.47
CA ASN A 54 4.01 14.49 2.24
C ASN A 54 2.85 15.27 1.60
N ARG A 55 2.55 16.45 2.13
CA ARG A 55 1.45 17.31 1.69
C ARG A 55 2.02 18.63 1.20
N LYS A 56 1.85 18.92 -0.08
CA LYS A 56 2.28 20.18 -0.71
C LYS A 56 1.07 20.99 -1.09
N THR A 57 0.96 22.19 -0.53
CA THR A 57 -0.08 23.15 -0.90
C THR A 57 0.32 23.88 -2.17
N GLU A 58 -0.57 23.91 -3.16
CA GLU A 58 -0.41 24.76 -4.34
C GLU A 58 -1.08 26.11 -4.08
N ILE A 59 -0.31 27.19 -4.18
CA ILE A 59 -0.79 28.57 -4.02
C ILE A 59 -1.03 29.14 -5.43
N ASN A 60 -2.08 29.95 -5.58
CA ASN A 60 -2.33 30.65 -6.83
C ASN A 60 -1.17 31.62 -7.17
N GLN A 61 -1.07 32.04 -8.44
CA GLN A 61 0.02 32.93 -8.89
C GLN A 61 0.07 34.28 -8.17
N MET A 62 -1.05 34.70 -7.57
CA MET A 62 -1.17 35.97 -6.85
C MET A 62 -0.81 35.84 -5.36
N GLY A 63 -0.56 34.64 -4.85
CA GLY A 63 -0.29 34.40 -3.43
C GLY A 63 -1.51 34.56 -2.52
N THR A 64 -2.72 34.73 -3.06
CA THR A 64 -3.92 35.12 -2.32
C THR A 64 -4.83 33.96 -1.93
N GLY A 65 -4.56 32.75 -2.42
CA GLY A 65 -5.42 31.60 -2.17
C GLY A 65 -4.78 30.27 -2.52
N ILE A 66 -5.30 29.21 -1.90
CA ILE A 66 -4.92 27.83 -2.16
C ILE A 66 -5.66 27.36 -3.42
N LYS A 67 -4.91 26.82 -4.38
CA LYS A 67 -5.41 26.26 -5.65
C LYS A 67 -5.62 24.75 -5.56
N GLY A 68 -4.92 24.09 -4.66
CA GLY A 68 -5.02 22.64 -4.52
C GLY A 68 -3.96 22.07 -3.59
N TYR A 69 -3.96 20.75 -3.50
CA TYR A 69 -3.01 19.98 -2.72
C TYR A 69 -2.43 18.86 -3.55
N THR A 70 -1.12 18.67 -3.45
CA THR A 70 -0.44 17.48 -3.97
C THR A 70 0.00 16.63 -2.78
N TYR A 71 -0.42 15.38 -2.80
CA TYR A 71 -0.05 14.35 -1.85
C TYR A 71 0.98 13.42 -2.48
N GLU A 72 2.08 13.15 -1.78
CA GLU A 72 3.13 12.23 -2.19
C GLU A 72 3.42 11.28 -1.05
N GLY A 73 3.52 9.98 -1.34
CA GLY A 73 3.80 9.01 -0.29
C GLY A 73 4.11 7.64 -0.85
N LYS A 74 4.34 6.72 0.08
CA LYS A 74 4.59 5.32 -0.19
C LYS A 74 3.74 4.45 0.72
N PHE A 75 3.42 3.26 0.24
CA PHE A 75 2.83 2.23 1.08
C PHE A 75 3.35 0.86 0.66
N PHE A 76 3.40 -0.06 1.62
CA PHE A 76 3.61 -1.47 1.33
C PHE A 76 2.24 -2.14 1.19
N LEU A 77 2.07 -2.91 0.13
CA LEU A 77 0.93 -3.80 -0.03
C LEU A 77 1.46 -5.23 0.06
N VAL A 78 1.21 -5.90 1.17
CA VAL A 78 1.95 -7.11 1.56
C VAL A 78 1.04 -8.22 2.07
N LYS A 79 1.55 -9.44 1.95
CA LYS A 79 1.00 -10.66 2.55
C LYS A 79 2.12 -11.40 3.28
N HIS A 80 1.73 -12.20 4.28
CA HIS A 80 2.65 -13.15 4.88
C HIS A 80 3.06 -14.20 3.85
N ALA A 81 4.34 -14.52 3.79
CA ALA A 81 4.88 -15.54 2.89
C ALA A 81 5.51 -16.69 3.67
N ASP A 82 5.50 -17.87 3.06
CA ASP A 82 6.25 -19.01 3.55
C ASP A 82 7.72 -18.86 3.12
N PHE A 83 8.65 -18.97 4.07
CA PHE A 83 10.08 -18.82 3.81
C PHE A 83 10.62 -19.93 2.90
N ASP A 84 10.05 -21.13 3.00
CA ASP A 84 10.54 -22.30 2.27
C ASP A 84 10.00 -22.36 0.83
N GLN A 85 9.08 -21.46 0.47
CA GLN A 85 8.50 -21.36 -0.87
C GLN A 85 9.48 -20.70 -1.84
N VAL A 86 9.65 -21.29 -3.02
CA VAL A 86 10.48 -20.72 -4.10
C VAL A 86 9.92 -19.38 -4.56
N TYR A 87 10.80 -18.46 -4.97
CA TYR A 87 10.35 -17.14 -5.36
C TYR A 87 9.59 -17.19 -6.69
N PHE A 88 10.16 -17.89 -7.68
CA PHE A 88 9.56 -18.10 -8.99
C PHE A 88 9.91 -19.48 -9.57
N ASN A 89 9.86 -19.67 -10.90
CA ASN A 89 10.17 -20.90 -11.63
C ASN A 89 11.66 -21.33 -11.55
N GLU A 90 12.19 -21.36 -10.33
CA GLU A 90 13.57 -21.69 -9.98
C GLU A 90 13.69 -23.19 -9.67
N ARG A 91 12.68 -23.76 -9.01
CA ARG A 91 12.57 -25.19 -8.72
C ARG A 91 11.12 -25.57 -8.35
N GLY A 92 10.61 -26.68 -8.88
CA GLY A 92 9.26 -27.17 -8.54
C GLY A 92 8.17 -26.61 -9.44
N ASN A 93 6.97 -26.40 -8.89
CA ASN A 93 5.79 -25.93 -9.62
C ASN A 93 5.67 -24.40 -9.52
N GLU A 94 5.72 -23.71 -10.66
CA GLU A 94 5.58 -22.24 -10.74
C GLU A 94 4.25 -21.76 -10.13
N SER A 95 3.17 -22.55 -10.27
CA SER A 95 1.85 -22.22 -9.70
C SER A 95 1.83 -22.14 -8.17
N GLU A 96 2.86 -22.68 -7.53
CA GLU A 96 3.06 -22.67 -6.08
C GLU A 96 4.23 -21.75 -5.69
N SER A 97 4.67 -20.85 -6.56
CA SER A 97 5.73 -19.88 -6.25
C SER A 97 5.20 -18.66 -5.50
N LYS A 98 6.06 -18.00 -4.71
CA LYS A 98 5.73 -16.75 -4.00
C LYS A 98 5.19 -15.69 -4.96
N TYR A 99 5.76 -15.60 -6.16
CA TYR A 99 5.29 -14.68 -7.18
C TYR A 99 3.83 -14.93 -7.57
N THR A 100 3.48 -16.18 -7.93
CA THR A 100 2.12 -16.52 -8.36
C THR A 100 1.10 -16.47 -7.23
N THR A 101 1.45 -16.94 -6.03
CA THR A 101 0.48 -17.00 -4.92
C THR A 101 0.32 -15.67 -4.20
N ASN A 102 1.36 -14.84 -4.16
CA ASN A 102 1.38 -13.59 -3.39
C ASN A 102 1.45 -12.36 -4.31
N ILE A 103 2.49 -12.23 -5.14
CA ILE A 103 2.75 -10.99 -5.91
C ILE A 103 1.67 -10.72 -6.98
N GLU A 104 1.33 -11.70 -7.82
CA GLU A 104 0.35 -11.53 -8.91
C GLU A 104 -1.04 -11.07 -8.42
N PRO A 105 -1.63 -11.68 -7.37
CA PRO A 105 -2.87 -11.15 -6.78
C PRO A 105 -2.74 -9.71 -6.30
N LEU A 106 -1.59 -9.33 -5.72
CA LEU A 106 -1.36 -7.99 -5.21
C LEU A 106 -1.23 -6.94 -6.32
N LEU A 107 -0.72 -7.31 -7.50
CA LEU A 107 -0.74 -6.43 -8.68
C LEU A 107 -2.18 -6.09 -9.09
N THR A 108 -3.08 -7.07 -9.05
CA THR A 108 -4.51 -6.85 -9.33
C THR A 108 -5.15 -5.93 -8.29
N VAL A 109 -4.82 -6.13 -7.02
CA VAL A 109 -5.28 -5.26 -5.92
C VAL A 109 -4.76 -3.83 -6.09
N PHE A 110 -3.47 -3.67 -6.39
CA PHE A 110 -2.84 -2.36 -6.62
C PHE A 110 -3.50 -1.60 -7.77
N ALA A 111 -3.75 -2.26 -8.90
CA ALA A 111 -4.48 -1.68 -10.03
C ALA A 111 -5.91 -1.28 -9.63
N SER A 112 -6.59 -2.12 -8.84
CA SER A 112 -7.95 -1.86 -8.36
C SER A 112 -8.04 -0.64 -7.45
N ILE A 113 -7.03 -0.41 -6.60
CA ILE A 113 -6.92 0.80 -5.76
C ILE A 113 -6.71 2.03 -6.65
N GLY A 114 -5.78 1.97 -7.60
CA GLY A 114 -5.52 3.06 -8.56
C GLY A 114 -6.77 3.44 -9.37
N ASN A 115 -7.51 2.45 -9.87
CA ASN A 115 -8.76 2.67 -10.60
C ASN A 115 -9.84 3.33 -9.74
N ASN A 116 -9.94 3.00 -8.44
CA ASN A 116 -10.88 3.68 -7.53
C ASN A 116 -10.53 5.17 -7.38
N LEU A 117 -9.24 5.49 -7.29
CA LEU A 117 -8.77 6.88 -7.21
C LEU A 117 -9.05 7.65 -8.51
N LEU A 118 -8.88 7.03 -9.67
CA LEU A 118 -9.18 7.62 -10.98
C LEU A 118 -10.68 7.87 -11.20
N CYS A 119 -11.55 7.06 -10.60
CA CYS A 119 -13.01 7.26 -10.63
C CYS A 119 -13.50 8.34 -9.64
N SER A 120 -12.59 8.97 -8.90
CA SER A 120 -12.89 9.98 -7.89
C SER A 120 -12.42 11.38 -8.36
N ASP A 121 -12.63 12.43 -7.56
CA ASP A 121 -12.21 13.81 -7.88
C ASP A 121 -10.69 14.05 -7.79
N TYR A 122 -9.89 12.99 -7.85
CA TYR A 122 -8.44 13.01 -7.65
C TYR A 122 -7.72 12.83 -9.00
N SER A 123 -6.65 13.60 -9.21
CA SER A 123 -5.77 13.45 -10.37
C SER A 123 -4.54 12.63 -9.98
N LEU A 124 -4.41 11.44 -10.55
CA LEU A 124 -3.25 10.58 -10.35
C LEU A 124 -2.07 11.09 -11.21
N LEU A 125 -1.03 11.60 -10.56
CA LEU A 125 0.19 12.09 -11.23
C LEU A 125 1.28 11.01 -11.33
N GLN A 126 1.30 10.08 -10.38
CA GLN A 126 2.24 8.98 -10.30
C GLN A 126 1.59 7.82 -9.55
N TRP A 127 1.77 6.59 -10.04
CA TRP A 127 1.26 5.36 -9.43
C TRP A 127 2.13 4.18 -9.83
N ASP A 128 3.23 4.00 -9.09
CA ASP A 128 4.26 3.02 -9.40
C ASP A 128 4.31 1.95 -8.30
N ASN A 129 4.74 0.75 -8.66
CA ASN A 129 5.08 -0.30 -7.71
C ASN A 129 6.40 -0.97 -8.10
N ILE A 130 7.06 -1.56 -7.11
CA ILE A 130 8.15 -2.51 -7.30
C ILE A 130 7.86 -3.74 -6.45
N ASP A 131 8.17 -4.91 -6.99
CA ASP A 131 8.09 -6.17 -6.24
C ASP A 131 9.11 -6.17 -5.12
N CYS A 132 8.69 -6.63 -3.94
CA CYS A 132 9.58 -6.84 -2.81
C CYS A 132 9.29 -8.19 -2.17
N SER A 133 10.32 -9.01 -2.04
CA SER A 133 10.32 -10.24 -1.27
C SER A 133 11.06 -10.06 0.04
N ASP A 134 10.64 -10.79 1.07
CA ASP A 134 11.22 -10.72 2.42
C ASP A 134 11.35 -9.28 2.94
N ALA A 135 10.39 -8.44 2.55
CA ALA A 135 10.31 -7.06 2.99
C ALA A 135 9.78 -7.06 4.43
N LEU A 136 10.48 -6.36 5.33
CA LEU A 136 10.19 -6.30 6.77
C LEU A 136 10.60 -7.57 7.55
N VAL A 137 10.61 -7.48 8.88
CA VAL A 137 11.19 -8.49 9.79
C VAL A 137 10.40 -9.82 9.84
N GLN A 138 9.24 -9.92 9.18
CA GLN A 138 8.35 -11.10 9.22
C GLN A 138 8.09 -11.76 7.86
N ASN A 139 9.11 -11.83 6.99
CA ASN A 139 9.02 -12.57 5.72
C ASN A 139 7.74 -12.23 4.93
N MET A 140 7.51 -10.94 4.71
CA MET A 140 6.39 -10.52 3.90
C MET A 140 6.83 -10.31 2.46
N ASP A 141 6.02 -10.84 1.56
CA ASP A 141 6.15 -10.57 0.14
C ASP A 141 5.04 -9.62 -0.29
N GLY A 142 5.35 -8.76 -1.24
CA GLY A 142 4.38 -7.84 -1.78
C GLY A 142 4.98 -6.77 -2.66
N LEU A 143 4.38 -5.58 -2.57
CA LEU A 143 4.70 -4.45 -3.42
C LEU A 143 5.08 -3.24 -2.56
N LEU A 144 6.19 -2.59 -2.89
CA LEU A 144 6.45 -1.22 -2.45
C LEU A 144 5.86 -0.26 -3.48
N CYS A 145 4.78 0.40 -3.08
CA CYS A 145 4.02 1.30 -3.94
C CYS A 145 4.38 2.75 -3.65
N SER A 146 4.53 3.55 -4.71
CA SER A 146 4.74 5.01 -4.63
C SER A 146 3.62 5.73 -5.36
N TYR A 147 3.11 6.80 -4.76
CA TYR A 147 2.03 7.58 -5.34
C TYR A 147 2.30 9.08 -5.30
N ARG A 148 1.74 9.78 -6.30
CA ARG A 148 1.58 11.24 -6.31
C ARG A 148 0.18 11.56 -6.80
N ILE A 149 -0.60 12.26 -5.97
CA ILE A 149 -2.01 12.53 -6.22
C ILE A 149 -2.25 14.01 -6.04
N LYS A 150 -2.91 14.64 -7.00
CA LYS A 150 -3.31 16.04 -6.94
C LYS A 150 -4.82 16.15 -6.74
N VAL A 151 -5.21 17.10 -5.92
CA VAL A 151 -6.61 17.46 -5.71
C VAL A 151 -6.75 18.96 -5.89
N ASN A 152 -7.70 19.37 -6.73
CA ASN A 152 -8.00 20.77 -6.96
C ASN A 152 -8.92 21.27 -5.83
N ALA A 153 -8.60 22.45 -5.27
CA ALA A 153 -9.39 23.08 -4.21
C ALA A 153 -10.57 23.87 -4.78
#